data_AF-A0A2N2PYX6-F1
#
_entry.id   AF-A0A2N2PYX6-F1
#
_cell.length_a   1.000
_cell.length_b   1.000
_cell.length_c   1.000
_cell.angle_alpha   90.00
_cell.angle_beta   90.00
_cell.angle_gamma   90.00
#
_symmetry.space_group_name_H-M   'P 1'
#
loop_
_entity.id
_entity.type
_entity.pdbx_description
1 polymer ?
#
loop_
_entity_poly.entity_id
_entity_poly.type
_entity_poly.pdbx_seq_one_letter_code
_entity_poly.pdbx_strand_id
1 'polypeptide(L)'
;MSLITIIGRGHSGTRAISHTLAASAVFMGAPLNASGDLLPPEALYDACRVLARHVGWAGGLTWDWSALHTMPIPAEFAQLIGDYLVSVRESPAAHRGWKIPETTLVYPWIVRLFPEIKYIFWIRNPRDCILGAHLTDDLSDFGVPYPATDDVRLRRAISWKYQYDLVRATPKPRHWIEVRFEDFILRQDETLARLEDYLDIELAKIPVQPEAVDRWKLDDGVTCFDFFAPAMAEYGYEMPAQN
;
A
#
# COMPACT_ATOMS: atom_id res chain seq x y z
N MET A 1 -11.31 6.07 -20.10
CA MET A 1 -9.85 6.03 -19.91
C MET A 1 -9.56 6.22 -18.43
N SER A 2 -8.70 5.41 -17.83
CA SER A 2 -8.41 5.50 -16.39
C SER A 2 -6.93 5.36 -16.10
N LEU A 3 -6.46 6.11 -15.11
CA LEU A 3 -5.18 5.87 -14.44
C LEU A 3 -5.50 5.32 -13.05
N ILE A 4 -4.86 4.21 -12.69
CA ILE A 4 -5.14 3.45 -11.46
C ILE A 4 -3.84 3.31 -10.67
N THR A 5 -3.90 3.42 -9.34
CA THR A 5 -2.78 3.02 -8.49
C THR A 5 -3.27 2.13 -7.35
N ILE A 6 -2.43 1.16 -6.99
CA ILE A 6 -2.64 0.29 -5.84
C ILE A 6 -1.68 0.72 -4.75
N ILE A 7 -2.25 1.09 -3.60
CA ILE A 7 -1.49 1.36 -2.38
C ILE A 7 -1.83 0.32 -1.31
N GLY A 8 -0.93 0.15 -0.35
CA GLY A 8 -1.02 -0.86 0.68
C GLY A 8 0.37 -1.36 1.05
N ARG A 9 0.55 -1.74 2.31
CA ARG A 9 1.84 -2.22 2.81
C ARG A 9 2.26 -3.51 2.08
N GLY A 10 3.57 -3.73 1.94
CA GLY A 10 4.14 -5.00 1.47
C GLY A 10 3.54 -6.20 2.22
N HIS A 11 3.47 -7.37 1.60
CA HIS A 11 2.79 -8.57 2.15
C HIS A 11 1.30 -8.47 2.45
N SER A 12 0.65 -7.33 2.20
CA SER A 12 -0.82 -7.23 2.27
C SER A 12 -1.53 -8.01 1.15
N GLY A 13 -0.79 -8.59 0.19
CA GLY A 13 -1.38 -9.35 -0.92
C GLY A 13 -1.71 -8.51 -2.16
N THR A 14 -1.14 -7.31 -2.28
CA THR A 14 -1.32 -6.39 -3.42
C THR A 14 -0.96 -6.99 -4.80
N ARG A 15 -0.23 -8.11 -4.84
CA ARG A 15 0.01 -8.89 -6.06
C ARG A 15 -1.30 -9.35 -6.70
N ALA A 16 -2.27 -9.80 -5.91
CA ALA A 16 -3.53 -10.34 -6.42
C ALA A 16 -4.28 -9.32 -7.28
N ILE A 17 -4.41 -8.08 -6.80
CA ILE A 17 -5.07 -7.02 -7.56
C ILE A 17 -4.21 -6.53 -8.73
N SER A 18 -2.88 -6.45 -8.61
CA SER A 18 -2.01 -6.09 -9.76
C SER A 18 -2.14 -7.09 -10.91
N HIS A 19 -2.14 -8.39 -10.61
CA HIS A 19 -2.33 -9.46 -11.60
C HIS A 19 -3.75 -9.47 -12.17
N THR A 20 -4.76 -9.20 -11.35
CA THR A 20 -6.15 -9.05 -11.80
C THR A 20 -6.27 -7.92 -12.83
N LEU A 21 -5.74 -6.73 -12.53
CA LEU A 21 -5.75 -5.59 -13.45
C LEU A 21 -5.00 -5.90 -14.75
N ALA A 22 -3.80 -6.49 -14.66
CA ALA A 22 -3.03 -6.87 -15.84
C ALA A 22 -3.76 -7.89 -16.74
N ALA A 23 -4.42 -8.89 -16.12
CA ALA A 23 -5.26 -9.85 -16.84
C ALA A 23 -6.53 -9.22 -17.43
N SER A 24 -6.94 -8.05 -16.94
CA SER A 24 -8.10 -7.26 -17.38
C SER A 24 -7.72 -6.16 -18.38
N ALA A 25 -6.62 -6.35 -19.12
CA ALA A 25 -6.11 -5.43 -20.13
C ALA A 25 -5.72 -4.02 -19.61
N VAL A 26 -5.51 -3.85 -18.30
CA VAL A 26 -4.91 -2.63 -17.75
C VAL A 26 -3.39 -2.69 -17.92
N PHE A 27 -2.82 -1.67 -18.58
CA PHE A 27 -1.37 -1.57 -18.72
C PHE A 27 -0.74 -1.12 -17.40
N MET A 28 -0.13 -2.04 -16.65
CA MET A 28 0.43 -1.79 -15.31
C MET A 28 1.85 -1.20 -15.31
N GLY A 29 2.36 -0.78 -16.48
CA GLY A 29 3.74 -0.34 -16.68
C GLY A 29 4.65 -1.46 -17.18
N ALA A 30 5.89 -1.11 -17.55
CA ALA A 30 6.90 -2.06 -18.01
C ALA A 30 8.32 -1.56 -17.71
N PRO A 31 9.26 -2.44 -17.27
CA PRO A 31 9.05 -3.84 -16.91
C PRO A 31 8.32 -4.05 -15.56
N LEU A 32 7.79 -5.26 -15.36
CA LEU A 32 7.18 -5.69 -14.09
C LEU A 32 7.95 -6.87 -13.49
N ASN A 33 8.06 -6.94 -12.16
CA ASN A 33 8.53 -8.15 -11.48
C ASN A 33 7.40 -9.20 -11.31
N ALA A 34 7.71 -10.37 -10.75
CA ALA A 34 6.72 -11.43 -10.51
C ALA A 34 5.59 -11.03 -9.54
N SER A 35 5.81 -10.02 -8.69
CA SER A 35 4.81 -9.44 -7.79
C SER A 35 3.92 -8.39 -8.43
N GLY A 36 4.13 -8.11 -9.74
CA GLY A 36 3.44 -7.05 -10.46
C GLY A 36 3.86 -5.66 -10.01
N ASP A 37 5.08 -5.51 -9.47
CA ASP A 37 5.65 -4.20 -9.15
C ASP A 37 6.30 -3.59 -10.40
N LEU A 38 6.05 -2.30 -10.62
CA LEU A 38 6.71 -1.54 -11.69
C LEU A 38 8.18 -1.27 -11.35
N LEU A 39 9.04 -1.63 -12.30
CA LEU A 39 10.49 -1.49 -12.27
C LEU A 39 10.97 -0.48 -13.34
N PRO A 40 12.16 0.12 -13.17
CA PRO A 40 13.05 0.00 -12.02
C PRO A 40 12.60 0.95 -10.88
N PRO A 41 12.72 0.57 -9.59
CA PRO A 41 12.02 1.23 -8.49
C PRO A 41 12.80 2.38 -7.82
N GLU A 42 14.05 2.60 -8.19
CA GLU A 42 15.01 3.47 -7.49
C GLU A 42 14.49 4.90 -7.39
N ALA A 43 13.93 5.44 -8.47
CA ALA A 43 13.37 6.80 -8.46
C ALA A 43 12.23 6.93 -7.45
N LEU A 44 11.39 5.91 -7.27
CA LEU A 44 10.36 5.92 -6.23
C LEU A 44 10.96 5.80 -4.82
N TYR A 45 12.00 4.97 -4.64
CA TYR A 45 12.68 4.87 -3.35
C TYR A 45 13.33 6.18 -2.93
N ASP A 46 13.95 6.88 -3.87
CA ASP A 46 14.47 8.22 -3.63
C ASP A 46 13.35 9.22 -3.34
N ALA A 47 12.21 9.13 -4.03
CA ALA A 47 11.04 9.96 -3.73
C ALA A 47 10.50 9.72 -2.31
N CYS A 48 10.54 8.48 -1.81
CA CYS A 48 10.23 8.16 -0.42
C CYS A 48 11.16 8.88 0.55
N ARG A 49 12.47 8.88 0.28
CA ARG A 49 13.46 9.58 1.10
C ARG A 49 13.26 11.09 1.07
N VAL A 50 12.88 11.66 -0.08
CA VAL A 50 12.57 13.10 -0.18
C VAL A 50 11.37 13.46 0.70
N LEU A 51 10.26 12.71 0.61
CA LEU A 51 9.08 12.97 1.44
C LEU A 51 9.37 12.77 2.93
N ALA A 52 10.14 11.74 3.30
CA ALA A 52 10.48 11.45 4.69
C ALA A 52 11.20 12.59 5.41
N ARG A 53 11.98 13.43 4.70
CA ARG A 53 12.61 14.65 5.25
C ARG A 53 11.59 15.64 5.84
N HIS A 54 10.32 15.53 5.47
CA HIS A 54 9.24 16.43 5.86
C HIS A 54 8.22 15.77 6.80
N VAL A 55 8.48 14.55 7.24
CA VAL A 55 7.66 13.86 8.25
C VAL A 55 8.12 14.31 9.63
N GLY A 56 7.23 14.92 10.41
CA GLY A 56 7.51 15.24 11.80
C GLY A 56 7.47 13.98 12.67
N TRP A 57 8.45 13.80 13.56
CA TRP A 57 8.41 12.72 14.56
C TRP A 57 8.15 13.30 15.94
N ALA A 58 7.01 12.95 16.52
CA ALA A 58 6.61 13.40 17.85
C ALA A 58 7.16 12.50 18.97
N GLY A 59 7.95 11.47 18.62
CA GLY A 59 8.47 10.47 19.54
C GLY A 59 7.59 9.21 19.61
N GLY A 60 8.19 8.11 20.05
CA GLY A 60 7.51 6.80 20.08
C GLY A 60 6.98 6.41 18.70
N LEU A 61 5.74 5.92 18.65
CA LEU A 61 5.05 5.51 17.41
C LEU A 61 4.07 6.58 16.91
N THR A 62 4.46 7.86 17.02
CA THR A 62 3.64 9.01 16.64
C THR A 62 4.39 9.90 15.66
N TRP A 63 3.76 10.19 14.53
CA TRP A 63 4.28 11.05 13.47
C TRP A 63 3.27 12.14 13.12
N ASP A 64 3.78 13.25 12.60
CA ASP A 64 3.00 14.37 12.09
C ASP A 64 3.23 14.52 10.58
N TRP A 65 2.14 14.42 9.83
CA TRP A 65 2.10 14.57 8.38
C TRP A 65 1.44 15.87 7.93
N SER A 66 1.03 16.74 8.85
CA SER A 66 0.26 17.96 8.57
C SER A 66 0.91 18.86 7.52
N ALA A 67 2.24 19.01 7.58
CA ALA A 67 3.01 19.77 6.61
C ALA A 67 2.85 19.21 5.17
N LEU A 68 2.83 17.88 5.01
CA LEU A 68 2.76 17.22 3.69
C LEU A 68 1.49 17.58 2.92
N HIS A 69 0.42 17.95 3.61
CA HIS A 69 -0.87 18.25 2.98
C HIS A 69 -0.96 19.68 2.42
N THR A 70 -0.14 20.60 2.92
CA THR A 70 -0.26 22.04 2.61
C THR A 70 0.99 22.63 1.97
N MET A 71 2.18 22.13 2.32
CA MET A 71 3.44 22.66 1.79
C MET A 71 3.56 22.47 0.28
N PRO A 72 4.31 23.31 -0.45
CA PRO A 72 4.66 23.04 -1.84
C PRO A 72 5.38 21.69 -1.97
N ILE A 73 5.00 20.90 -2.99
CA ILE A 73 5.69 19.63 -3.28
C ILE A 73 7.06 19.99 -3.89
N PRO A 74 8.18 19.47 -3.34
CA PRO A 74 9.51 19.72 -3.90
C PRO A 74 9.60 19.29 -5.37
N ALA A 75 10.28 20.10 -6.19
CA ALA A 75 10.47 19.78 -7.61
C ALA A 75 11.24 18.46 -7.82
N GLU A 76 12.21 18.16 -6.93
CA GLU A 76 12.93 16.88 -6.90
C GLU A 76 11.97 15.69 -6.80
N PHE A 77 10.96 15.77 -5.93
CA PHE A 77 9.97 14.71 -5.78
C PHE A 77 9.14 14.54 -7.05
N ALA A 78 8.63 15.64 -7.63
CA ALA A 78 7.83 15.58 -8.85
C ALA A 78 8.62 14.98 -10.03
N GLN A 79 9.91 15.33 -10.15
CA GLN A 79 10.81 14.76 -11.16
C GLN A 79 10.97 13.25 -10.96
N LEU A 80 11.30 12.80 -9.74
CA LEU A 80 11.48 11.38 -9.43
C LEU A 80 10.23 10.54 -9.71
N ILE A 81 9.05 11.04 -9.36
CA ILE A 81 7.78 10.38 -9.71
C ILE A 81 7.55 10.38 -11.22
N GLY A 82 7.91 11.47 -11.90
CA GLY A 82 7.83 11.59 -13.34
C GLY A 82 8.74 10.61 -14.09
N ASP A 83 9.93 10.32 -13.54
CA ASP A 83 10.88 9.36 -14.09
C ASP A 83 10.42 7.92 -13.81
N TYR A 84 9.97 7.64 -12.59
CA TYR A 84 9.44 6.33 -12.22
C TYR A 84 8.24 5.90 -13.07
N LEU A 85 7.31 6.82 -13.34
CA LEU A 85 6.07 6.53 -14.06
C LEU A 85 6.18 6.71 -15.58
N VAL A 86 7.39 6.84 -16.14
CA VAL A 86 7.58 7.15 -17.57
C VAL A 86 6.85 6.17 -18.48
N SER A 87 7.00 4.87 -18.26
CA SER A 87 6.38 3.83 -19.10
C SER A 87 4.85 3.86 -19.01
N VAL A 88 4.30 4.17 -17.84
CA VAL A 88 2.85 4.31 -17.62
C VAL A 88 2.33 5.56 -18.32
N ARG A 89 3.02 6.70 -18.17
CA ARG A 89 2.62 8.00 -18.75
C ARG A 89 2.62 7.98 -20.26
N GLU A 90 3.63 7.36 -20.87
CA GLU A 90 3.83 7.34 -22.32
C GLU A 90 3.00 6.26 -23.04
N SER A 91 2.41 5.32 -22.29
CA SER A 91 1.58 4.27 -22.88
C SER A 91 0.28 4.81 -23.49
N PRO A 92 -0.07 4.39 -24.72
CA PRO A 92 -1.33 4.76 -25.36
C PRO A 92 -2.54 3.95 -24.86
N ALA A 93 -2.34 3.01 -23.92
CA ALA A 93 -3.41 2.16 -23.41
C ALA A 93 -4.54 2.98 -22.76
N ALA A 94 -5.79 2.59 -23.02
CA ALA A 94 -6.97 3.28 -22.49
C ALA A 94 -7.05 3.20 -20.95
N HIS A 95 -6.64 2.07 -20.39
CA HIS A 95 -6.54 1.83 -18.96
C HIS A 95 -5.09 1.52 -18.62
N ARG A 96 -4.55 2.28 -17.67
CA ARG A 96 -3.16 2.14 -17.23
C ARG A 96 -3.07 2.31 -15.73
N GLY A 97 -1.98 1.83 -15.15
CA GLY A 97 -1.74 1.98 -13.74
C GLY A 97 -0.34 1.58 -13.35
N TRP A 98 -0.09 1.64 -12.05
CA TRP A 98 1.13 1.11 -11.48
C TRP A 98 0.82 0.53 -10.11
N LYS A 99 1.74 -0.31 -9.66
CA LYS A 99 1.74 -0.84 -8.30
C LYS A 99 3.18 -1.01 -7.86
N ILE A 100 3.42 -0.63 -6.62
CA ILE A 100 4.57 -1.03 -5.80
C ILE A 100 4.25 -0.57 -4.37
N PRO A 101 4.48 -1.39 -3.32
CA PRO A 101 4.05 -1.07 -1.96
C PRO A 101 4.55 0.28 -1.42
N GLU A 102 5.75 0.68 -1.82
CA GLU A 102 6.43 1.92 -1.47
C GLU A 102 5.67 3.17 -1.92
N THR A 103 4.75 3.06 -2.89
CA THR A 103 3.82 4.15 -3.24
C THR A 103 3.03 4.63 -2.01
N THR A 104 2.76 3.73 -1.07
CA THR A 104 2.08 4.06 0.20
C THR A 104 2.88 5.06 1.03
N LEU A 105 4.22 4.96 1.06
CA LEU A 105 5.08 5.86 1.83
C LEU A 105 5.05 7.30 1.30
N VAL A 106 4.74 7.46 0.00
CA VAL A 106 4.65 8.77 -0.66
C VAL A 106 3.23 9.22 -0.97
N TYR A 107 2.24 8.45 -0.51
CA TYR A 107 0.83 8.65 -0.79
C TYR A 107 0.32 10.10 -0.60
N PRO A 108 0.70 10.85 0.46
CA PRO A 108 0.23 12.23 0.64
C PRO A 108 0.52 13.17 -0.51
N TRP A 109 1.64 12.97 -1.22
CA TRP A 109 2.00 13.80 -2.37
C TRP A 109 1.53 13.19 -3.68
N ILE A 110 1.41 11.86 -3.78
CA ILE A 110 0.79 11.21 -4.93
C ILE A 110 -0.65 11.69 -5.11
N VAL A 111 -1.47 11.76 -4.05
CA VAL A 111 -2.86 12.27 -4.15
C VAL A 111 -2.95 13.71 -4.61
N ARG A 112 -1.94 14.53 -4.30
CA ARG A 112 -1.88 15.94 -4.69
C ARG A 112 -1.40 16.12 -6.13
N LEU A 113 -0.47 15.28 -6.60
CA LEU A 113 -0.01 15.27 -8.00
C LEU A 113 -1.05 14.66 -8.94
N PHE A 114 -1.82 13.68 -8.45
CA PHE A 114 -2.76 12.89 -9.25
C PHE A 114 -4.14 12.84 -8.57
N PRO A 115 -4.88 13.97 -8.49
CA PRO A 115 -6.15 14.02 -7.77
C PRO A 115 -7.29 13.22 -8.42
N GLU A 116 -7.22 13.01 -9.74
CA GLU A 116 -8.30 12.40 -10.54
C GLU A 116 -8.11 10.90 -10.81
N ILE A 117 -7.03 10.28 -10.31
CA ILE A 117 -6.77 8.86 -10.57
C ILE A 117 -7.56 7.98 -9.61
N LYS A 118 -7.85 6.74 -10.00
CA LYS A 118 -8.56 5.77 -9.18
C LYS A 118 -7.58 5.09 -8.21
N TYR A 119 -7.75 5.33 -6.91
CA TYR A 119 -6.96 4.68 -5.87
C TYR A 119 -7.64 3.40 -5.39
N ILE A 120 -6.87 2.32 -5.31
CA ILE A 120 -7.26 1.08 -4.63
C ILE A 120 -6.37 0.95 -3.39
N PHE A 121 -6.95 1.13 -2.21
CA PHE A 121 -6.28 0.84 -0.95
C PHE A 121 -6.50 -0.61 -0.56
N TRP A 122 -5.41 -1.34 -0.51
CA TRP A 122 -5.38 -2.74 -0.19
C TRP A 122 -4.93 -2.96 1.25
N ILE A 123 -5.82 -3.53 2.06
CA ILE A 123 -5.57 -3.80 3.47
C ILE A 123 -5.64 -5.30 3.73
N ARG A 124 -4.88 -5.76 4.73
CA ARG A 124 -4.87 -7.14 5.21
C ARG A 124 -4.69 -7.14 6.72
N ASN A 125 -5.13 -8.21 7.38
CA ASN A 125 -4.90 -8.45 8.80
C ASN A 125 -3.41 -8.22 9.14
N PRO A 126 -3.08 -7.25 10.01
CA PRO A 126 -1.69 -6.87 10.30
C PRO A 126 -0.83 -8.04 10.78
N ARG A 127 -1.45 -9.01 11.47
CA ARG A 127 -0.80 -10.21 11.99
C ARG A 127 -0.18 -11.06 10.87
N ASP A 128 -0.86 -11.14 9.73
CA ASP A 128 -0.33 -11.82 8.55
C ASP A 128 0.75 -11.03 7.82
N CYS A 129 0.65 -9.69 7.83
CA CYS A 129 1.58 -8.84 7.11
C CYS A 129 3.00 -8.95 7.66
N ILE A 130 3.14 -9.13 8.98
CA ILE A 130 4.45 -9.12 9.64
C ILE A 130 5.18 -10.48 9.61
N LEU A 131 4.57 -11.53 9.04
CA LEU A 131 5.16 -12.87 9.03
C LEU A 131 6.43 -12.96 8.17
N GLY A 132 6.43 -12.30 7.00
CA GLY A 132 7.52 -12.36 6.02
C GLY A 132 8.35 -11.08 5.93
N ALA A 133 9.55 -11.19 5.34
CA ALA A 133 10.44 -10.06 5.10
C ALA A 133 10.03 -9.24 3.87
N HIS A 134 10.01 -7.93 3.96
CA HIS A 134 9.73 -6.99 2.86
C HIS A 134 10.69 -5.80 2.91
N LEU A 135 10.92 -5.12 1.77
CA LEU A 135 11.82 -3.97 1.71
C LEU A 135 11.37 -2.82 2.63
N THR A 136 10.07 -2.56 2.71
CA THR A 136 9.50 -1.57 3.64
C THR A 136 9.52 -1.97 5.11
N ASP A 137 10.12 -3.09 5.52
CA ASP A 137 10.15 -3.51 6.92
C ASP A 137 10.89 -2.52 7.82
N ASP A 138 12.00 -1.95 7.33
CA ASP A 138 12.79 -0.96 8.06
C ASP A 138 12.52 0.45 7.53
N LEU A 139 11.79 1.26 8.29
CA LEU A 139 11.47 2.64 7.93
C LEU A 139 12.73 3.53 7.81
N SER A 140 13.84 3.13 8.45
CA SER A 140 15.09 3.91 8.41
C SER A 140 15.75 3.87 7.03
N ASP A 141 15.50 2.82 6.22
CA ASP A 141 15.98 2.73 4.82
C ASP A 141 15.40 3.83 3.92
N PHE A 142 14.28 4.41 4.36
CA PHE A 142 13.57 5.52 3.72
C PHE A 142 13.71 6.84 4.49
N GLY A 143 14.50 6.88 5.57
CA GLY A 143 14.74 8.09 6.36
C GLY A 143 13.61 8.47 7.32
N VAL A 144 12.67 7.56 7.59
CA VAL A 144 11.58 7.80 8.56
C VAL A 144 12.05 7.36 9.94
N PRO A 145 12.10 8.27 10.94
CA PRO A 145 12.55 7.94 12.29
C PRO A 145 11.48 7.15 13.05
N TYR A 146 11.94 6.20 13.87
CA TYR A 146 11.11 5.41 14.80
C TYR A 146 12.01 4.83 15.90
N PRO A 147 11.46 4.32 17.02
CA PRO A 147 12.26 3.66 18.05
C PRO A 147 12.97 2.42 17.49
N ALA A 148 14.30 2.43 17.53
CA ALA A 148 15.10 1.30 17.06
C ALA A 148 14.77 0.03 17.85
N THR A 149 14.78 -1.12 17.16
CA THR A 149 14.53 -2.42 17.77
C THR A 149 15.22 -3.53 16.99
N ASP A 150 15.77 -4.49 17.72
CA ASP A 150 16.34 -5.72 17.17
C ASP A 150 15.26 -6.80 16.93
N ASP A 151 14.05 -6.61 17.46
CA ASP A 151 12.91 -7.50 17.19
C ASP A 151 12.36 -7.23 15.79
N VAL A 152 12.57 -8.21 14.90
CA VAL A 152 12.14 -8.18 13.51
C VAL A 152 10.61 -8.08 13.38
N ARG A 153 9.83 -8.78 14.23
CA ARG A 153 8.37 -8.73 14.16
C ARG A 153 7.85 -7.39 14.64
N LEU A 154 8.44 -6.85 15.72
CA LEU A 154 8.12 -5.51 16.19
C LEU A 154 8.46 -4.45 15.13
N ARG A 155 9.62 -4.55 14.48
CA ARG A 155 10.02 -3.63 13.39
C ARG A 155 9.02 -3.62 12.25
N ARG A 156 8.62 -4.80 11.77
CA ARG A 156 7.59 -4.97 10.73
C ARG A 156 6.24 -4.41 11.17
N ALA A 157 5.87 -4.61 12.43
CA ALA A 157 4.63 -4.09 13.00
C ALA A 157 4.64 -2.56 13.08
N ILE A 158 5.76 -1.95 13.46
CA ILE A 158 5.96 -0.50 13.45
C ILE A 158 5.84 0.05 12.04
N SER A 159 6.49 -0.58 11.05
CA SER A 159 6.36 -0.19 9.64
C SER A 159 4.92 -0.29 9.13
N TRP A 160 4.21 -1.37 9.49
CA TRP A 160 2.79 -1.52 9.17
C TRP A 160 1.97 -0.38 9.77
N LYS A 161 2.18 -0.07 11.05
CA LYS A 161 1.47 1.01 11.77
C LYS A 161 1.73 2.36 11.11
N TYR A 162 2.97 2.68 10.79
CA TYR A 162 3.34 3.93 10.11
C TYR A 162 2.56 4.11 8.81
N GLN A 163 2.55 3.09 7.95
CA GLN A 163 1.87 3.14 6.66
C GLN A 163 0.35 3.23 6.82
N TYR A 164 -0.20 2.52 7.80
CA TYR A 164 -1.63 2.59 8.12
C TYR A 164 -2.04 4.00 8.58
N ASP A 165 -1.31 4.56 9.55
CA ASP A 165 -1.58 5.88 10.10
C ASP A 165 -1.38 6.98 9.07
N LEU A 166 -0.35 6.88 8.22
CA LEU A 166 -0.10 7.78 7.10
C LEU A 166 -1.30 7.86 6.15
N VAL A 167 -1.87 6.71 5.79
CA VAL A 167 -3.06 6.64 4.93
C VAL A 167 -4.26 7.29 5.62
N ARG A 168 -4.44 7.06 6.94
CA ARG A 168 -5.54 7.66 7.72
C ARG A 168 -5.40 9.16 7.92
N ALA A 169 -4.19 9.66 8.09
CA ALA A 169 -3.90 11.07 8.25
C ALA A 169 -4.07 11.85 6.94
N THR A 170 -3.93 11.18 5.80
CA THR A 170 -4.03 11.81 4.48
C THR A 170 -5.49 11.96 4.05
N PRO A 171 -5.91 13.17 3.60
CA PRO A 171 -7.25 13.36 3.04
C PRO A 171 -7.53 12.38 1.91
N LYS A 172 -8.68 11.68 1.99
CA LYS A 172 -9.07 10.70 0.98
C LYS A 172 -9.29 11.39 -0.37
N PRO A 173 -8.69 10.90 -1.47
CA PRO A 173 -8.89 11.45 -2.80
C PRO A 173 -10.31 11.18 -3.29
N ARG A 174 -10.70 11.88 -4.35
CA ARG A 174 -12.04 11.79 -4.93
C ARG A 174 -12.42 10.36 -5.32
N HIS A 175 -11.49 9.64 -5.95
CA HIS A 175 -11.69 8.28 -6.40
C HIS A 175 -10.93 7.33 -5.50
N TRP A 176 -11.65 6.71 -4.57
CA TRP A 176 -11.09 5.82 -3.57
C TRP A 176 -11.96 4.59 -3.39
N ILE A 177 -11.35 3.41 -3.44
CA ILE A 177 -11.94 2.18 -2.95
C ILE A 177 -11.00 1.49 -1.98
N GLU A 178 -11.56 0.93 -0.92
CA GLU A 178 -10.84 0.11 0.05
C GLU A 178 -11.24 -1.36 -0.14
N VAL A 179 -10.24 -2.24 -0.15
CA VAL A 179 -10.41 -3.68 -0.37
C VAL A 179 -9.60 -4.45 0.65
N ARG A 180 -10.27 -5.32 1.40
CA ARG A 180 -9.62 -6.29 2.28
C ARG A 180 -9.14 -7.48 1.45
N PHE A 181 -7.91 -7.90 1.70
CA PHE A 181 -7.33 -9.11 1.12
C PHE A 181 -8.24 -10.32 1.38
N GLU A 182 -8.72 -10.48 2.62
CA GLU A 182 -9.55 -11.61 3.02
C GLU A 182 -10.87 -11.66 2.25
N ASP A 183 -11.47 -10.49 1.97
CA ASP A 183 -12.68 -10.41 1.16
C ASP A 183 -12.42 -10.79 -0.30
N PHE A 184 -11.31 -10.31 -0.87
CA PHE A 184 -10.94 -10.67 -2.23
C PHE A 184 -10.69 -12.19 -2.38
N ILE A 185 -10.14 -12.84 -1.35
CA ILE A 185 -9.85 -14.27 -1.38
C ILE A 185 -11.10 -15.11 -1.09
N LEU A 186 -11.87 -14.76 -0.06
CA LEU A 186 -12.98 -15.59 0.43
C LEU A 186 -14.33 -15.27 -0.21
N ARG A 187 -14.49 -14.04 -0.73
CA ARG A 187 -15.72 -13.51 -1.33
C ARG A 187 -15.38 -12.83 -2.67
N GLN A 188 -14.67 -13.57 -3.52
CA GLN A 188 -14.05 -13.01 -4.71
C GLN A 188 -15.06 -12.41 -5.69
N ASP A 189 -16.17 -13.08 -5.97
CA ASP A 189 -17.18 -12.59 -6.93
C ASP A 189 -17.83 -11.27 -6.46
N GLU A 190 -18.20 -11.19 -5.17
CA GLU A 190 -18.72 -9.96 -4.58
C GLU A 190 -17.70 -8.82 -4.62
N THR A 191 -16.43 -9.14 -4.36
CA THR A 191 -15.34 -8.15 -4.34
C THR A 191 -15.01 -7.66 -5.76
N LEU A 192 -15.00 -8.55 -6.75
CA LEU A 192 -14.79 -8.21 -8.15
C LEU A 192 -15.92 -7.33 -8.66
N ALA A 193 -17.18 -7.68 -8.43
CA ALA A 193 -18.31 -6.86 -8.86
C ALA A 193 -18.23 -5.41 -8.31
N ARG A 194 -17.82 -5.25 -7.04
CA ARG A 194 -17.62 -3.92 -6.44
C ARG A 194 -16.44 -3.16 -7.06
N LEU A 195 -15.37 -3.86 -7.40
CA LEU A 195 -14.21 -3.28 -8.08
C LEU A 195 -14.54 -2.90 -9.53
N GLU A 196 -15.32 -3.71 -10.25
CA GLU A 196 -15.78 -3.45 -11.63
C GLU A 196 -16.64 -2.19 -11.68
N ASP A 197 -17.63 -2.06 -10.80
CA ASP A 197 -18.48 -0.86 -10.67
C ASP A 197 -17.64 0.40 -10.42
N TYR A 198 -16.66 0.31 -9.51
CA TYR A 198 -15.76 1.42 -9.22
C TYR A 198 -14.80 1.76 -10.37
N LEU A 199 -14.22 0.74 -11.02
CA LEU A 199 -13.21 0.90 -12.06
C LEU A 199 -13.80 1.19 -13.43
N ASP A 200 -15.06 0.85 -13.67
CA ASP A 200 -15.71 0.88 -14.99
C ASP A 200 -14.91 0.02 -16.00
N ILE A 201 -14.51 -1.18 -15.55
CA ILE A 201 -13.70 -2.17 -16.28
C ILE A 201 -14.19 -3.56 -15.88
N GLU A 202 -14.42 -4.44 -16.84
CA GLU A 202 -14.66 -5.87 -16.58
C GLU A 202 -13.37 -6.54 -16.09
N LEU A 203 -13.41 -7.19 -14.93
CA LEU A 203 -12.22 -7.74 -14.27
C LEU A 203 -12.10 -9.25 -14.46
N ALA A 204 -10.92 -9.68 -14.89
CA ALA A 204 -10.56 -11.08 -14.97
C ALA A 204 -10.53 -11.71 -13.57
N LYS A 205 -11.25 -12.83 -13.41
CA LYS A 205 -11.19 -13.63 -12.18
C LYS A 205 -9.95 -14.52 -12.17
N ILE A 206 -8.94 -14.14 -11.40
CA ILE A 206 -7.71 -14.94 -11.23
C ILE A 206 -7.89 -16.04 -10.17
N PRO A 207 -7.15 -17.15 -10.23
CA PRO A 207 -7.10 -18.12 -9.14
C PRO A 207 -6.57 -17.50 -7.84
N VAL A 208 -7.17 -17.87 -6.71
CA VAL A 208 -6.79 -17.41 -5.36
C VAL A 208 -6.50 -18.59 -4.45
N GLN A 209 -5.74 -18.35 -3.37
CA GLN A 209 -5.32 -19.36 -2.39
C GLN A 209 -5.98 -19.05 -1.03
N PRO A 210 -7.10 -19.71 -0.67
CA PRO A 210 -7.77 -19.51 0.62
C PRO A 210 -6.86 -19.73 1.83
N GLU A 211 -5.90 -20.65 1.74
CA GLU A 211 -4.89 -20.95 2.77
C GLU A 211 -3.95 -19.77 3.06
N ALA A 212 -3.93 -18.75 2.20
CA ALA A 212 -3.19 -17.53 2.45
C ALA A 212 -3.84 -16.63 3.50
N VAL A 213 -5.13 -16.83 3.83
CA VAL A 213 -5.85 -16.07 4.87
C VAL A 213 -5.58 -16.68 6.25
N ASP A 214 -5.37 -15.82 7.25
CA ASP A 214 -5.19 -16.21 8.65
C ASP A 214 -4.00 -17.15 8.91
N ARG A 215 -2.93 -17.04 8.12
CA ARG A 215 -1.70 -17.82 8.33
C ARG A 215 -1.07 -17.56 9.69
N TRP A 216 -1.27 -16.37 10.25
CA TRP A 216 -0.84 -16.01 11.61
C TRP A 216 -1.37 -16.98 12.69
N LYS A 217 -2.49 -17.69 12.47
CA LYS A 217 -3.02 -18.70 13.41
C LYS A 217 -2.12 -19.94 13.53
N LEU A 218 -1.27 -20.17 12.54
CA LEU A 218 -0.33 -21.29 12.49
C LEU A 218 1.09 -20.88 12.89
N ASP A 219 1.34 -19.59 13.12
CA ASP A 219 2.63 -19.05 13.53
C ASP A 219 2.73 -19.11 15.06
N ASP A 220 3.85 -19.58 15.57
CA ASP A 220 4.14 -19.72 17.00
C ASP A 220 4.80 -18.48 17.62
N GLY A 221 5.12 -17.48 16.79
CA GLY A 221 5.75 -16.23 17.20
C GLY A 221 4.78 -15.15 17.64
N VAL A 222 5.34 -14.01 18.05
CA VAL A 222 4.54 -12.81 18.33
C VAL A 222 3.97 -12.28 17.01
N THR A 223 2.66 -12.38 16.87
CA THR A 223 1.92 -11.92 15.69
C THR A 223 1.06 -10.69 15.96
N CYS A 224 0.77 -10.38 17.23
CA CYS A 224 -0.10 -9.27 17.62
C CYS A 224 0.61 -8.28 18.53
N PHE A 225 0.39 -7.00 18.28
CA PHE A 225 0.87 -5.88 19.08
C PHE A 225 -0.31 -4.96 19.39
N ASP A 226 -0.33 -4.37 20.60
CA ASP A 226 -1.49 -3.59 21.09
C ASP A 226 -1.89 -2.45 20.15
N PHE A 227 -0.91 -1.82 19.49
CA PHE A 227 -1.16 -0.73 18.55
C PHE A 227 -1.86 -1.15 17.25
N PHE A 228 -2.07 -2.45 17.01
CA PHE A 228 -2.94 -2.92 15.92
C PHE A 228 -4.43 -2.80 16.25
N ALA A 229 -4.80 -2.67 17.53
CA ALA A 229 -6.19 -2.71 17.98
C ALA A 229 -7.13 -1.76 17.23
N PRO A 230 -6.78 -0.48 16.96
CA PRO A 230 -7.68 0.42 16.25
C PRO A 230 -8.03 -0.07 14.83
N ALA A 231 -7.02 -0.53 14.09
CA ALA A 231 -7.24 -1.04 12.73
C ALA A 231 -7.92 -2.40 12.73
N MET A 232 -7.58 -3.26 13.69
CA MET A 232 -8.26 -4.55 13.84
C MET A 232 -9.74 -4.38 14.10
N ALA A 233 -10.12 -3.45 14.97
CA ALA A 233 -11.51 -3.08 15.19
C ALA A 233 -12.16 -2.49 13.93
N GLU A 234 -11.51 -1.53 13.26
CA GLU A 234 -12.06 -0.88 12.05
C GLU A 234 -12.36 -1.88 10.93
N TYR A 235 -11.51 -2.89 10.76
CA TYR A 235 -11.68 -3.90 9.72
C TYR A 235 -12.37 -5.18 10.18
N GLY A 236 -12.87 -5.22 11.42
CA GLY A 236 -13.56 -6.40 11.96
C GLY A 236 -12.68 -7.64 12.04
N TYR A 237 -11.38 -7.48 12.31
CA TYR A 237 -10.49 -8.59 12.64
C TYR A 237 -10.69 -8.98 14.11
N GLU A 238 -10.59 -10.29 14.39
CA GLU A 238 -10.69 -10.84 15.74
C GLU A 238 -9.64 -10.20 16.67
N MET A 239 -10.10 -9.56 17.74
CA MET A 239 -9.24 -9.00 18.78
C MET A 239 -8.70 -10.11 19.69
N PRO A 240 -7.45 -10.01 20.19
CA PRO A 240 -6.96 -10.93 21.20
C PRO A 240 -7.89 -10.95 22.42
N ALA A 241 -8.10 -12.13 23.01
CA ALA A 241 -8.75 -12.21 24.30
C ALA A 241 -7.97 -11.36 25.32
N GLN A 242 -8.66 -10.49 26.05
CA GLN A 242 -8.07 -9.79 27.19
C GLN A 242 -7.77 -10.84 28.26
N ASN A 243 -6.49 -11.11 28.53
CA ASN A 243 -6.05 -11.87 29.70
C ASN A 243 -6.04 -10.98 30.94
#